data_AF-A0A4Q3DHF3-F1
#
_entry.id   AF-A0A4Q3DHF3-F1
#
_cell.length_a   1.000
_cell.length_b   1.000
_cell.length_c   1.000
_cell.angle_alpha   90.00
_cell.angle_beta   90.00
_cell.angle_gamma   90.00
#
_symmetry.space_group_name_H-M   'P 1'
#
loop_
_entity.id
_entity.type
_entity.pdbx_description
1 polymer ?
#
loop_
_entity_poly.entity_id
_entity_poly.type
_entity_poly.pdbx_seq_one_letter_code
_entity_poly.pdbx_strand_id
1 'polypeptide(L)' 'MKVGIAADHGGFELKEMMRDYLKNLGHDVVDFGANELVQLDDFPDYV' A
#
# COMPACT_ATOMS: atom_id res chain seq x y z
N MET A 1 -2.68 -2.85 -17.96
CA MET A 1 -3.45 -1.79 -17.25
C MET A 1 -2.58 -1.22 -16.16
N LYS A 2 -2.72 0.07 -15.86
CA LYS A 2 -1.95 0.76 -14.81
C LYS A 2 -2.78 0.85 -13.53
N VAL A 3 -2.21 0.46 -12.39
CA VAL A 3 -2.89 0.39 -11.09
C VAL A 3 -2.09 1.16 -10.06
N GLY A 4 -2.74 2.12 -9.40
CA GLY A 4 -2.19 2.79 -8.22
C GLY A 4 -2.64 2.07 -6.96
N ILE A 5 -1.73 1.80 -6.02
CA ILE A 5 -2.05 1.19 -4.73
C ILE A 5 -1.48 2.01 -3.57
N ALA A 6 -2.25 2.13 -2.49
CA ALA A 6 -1.81 2.71 -1.25
C ALA A 6 -2.56 2.08 -0.06
N ALA A 7 -1.95 2.10 1.12
CA ALA A 7 -2.55 1.66 2.37
C ALA A 7 -1.90 2.34 3.58
N ASP A 8 -2.64 2.40 4.69
CA ASP A 8 -2.11 2.74 6.02
C ASP A 8 -1.43 1.52 6.69
N HIS A 9 -1.06 1.67 7.95
CA HIS A 9 -0.43 0.60 8.73
C HIS A 9 -1.31 -0.66 8.82
N GLY A 10 -2.64 -0.51 8.90
CA GLY A 10 -3.58 -1.63 8.99
C GLY A 10 -3.71 -2.41 7.68
N GLY A 11 -3.54 -1.73 6.53
CA GLY A 11 -3.58 -2.33 5.21
C GLY A 11 -2.22 -2.71 4.62
N PHE A 12 -1.10 -2.41 5.28
CA PHE A 12 0.25 -2.56 4.71
C PHE A 12 0.55 -3.98 4.21
N GLU A 13 0.34 -5.01 5.02
CA GLU A 13 0.65 -6.39 4.61
C GLU A 13 -0.18 -6.85 3.41
N LEU A 14 -1.47 -6.50 3.39
CA LEU A 14 -2.36 -6.83 2.28
C LEU A 14 -1.95 -6.07 1.01
N LYS A 15 -1.55 -4.80 1.15
CA LYS A 15 -1.05 -3.97 0.05
C LYS A 15 0.16 -4.61 -0.62
N GLU A 16 1.13 -5.08 0.17
CA GLU A 16 2.32 -5.76 -0.34
C GLU A 16 1.95 -7.06 -1.09
N MET A 17 1.06 -7.88 -0.53
CA MET A 17 0.57 -9.10 -1.18
C MET A 17 -0.14 -8.80 -2.51
N MET A 18 -1.00 -7.77 -2.53
CA MET A 18 -1.74 -7.36 -3.72
C MET A 18 -0.82 -6.78 -4.79
N ARG A 19 0.20 -6.01 -4.40
CA ARG A 19 1.20 -5.48 -5.34
C ARG A 19 1.88 -6.60 -6.10
N ASP A 20 2.31 -7.65 -5.40
CA ASP A 20 3.02 -8.77 -6.02
C ASP A 20 2.08 -9.61 -6.89
N TYR A 21 0.85 -9.84 -6.43
CA TYR A 21 -0.19 -10.50 -7.22
C TYR A 21 -0.49 -9.76 -8.53
N LEU A 22 -0.71 -8.44 -8.46
CA LEU A 22 -1.02 -7.61 -9.63
C LEU A 22 0.15 -7.53 -10.62
N LYS A 23 1.39 -7.46 -10.12
CA LYS A 23 2.59 -7.56 -10.95
C LYS A 23 2.67 -8.90 -11.68
N ASN A 24 2.38 -10.01 -10.99
CA ASN A 24 2.38 -11.35 -11.59
C ASN A 24 1.30 -11.53 -12.67
N LEU A 25 0.21 -10.77 -12.60
CA LEU A 25 -0.82 -10.71 -13.65
C LEU A 25 -0.45 -9.81 -14.84
N GLY A 26 0.72 -9.15 -14.81
CA GLY A 26 1.19 -8.28 -15.89
C GLY A 26 0.65 -6.84 -15.83
N HIS A 27 0.20 -6.38 -14.66
CA HIS A 27 -0.18 -4.98 -14.47
C HIS A 27 1.03 -4.08 -14.18
N ASP A 28 0.96 -2.83 -14.63
CA ASP A 28 1.90 -1.77 -14.26
C ASP A 28 1.44 -1.17 -12.94
N VAL A 29 2.07 -1.58 -11.83
CA VAL A 29 1.68 -1.20 -10.47
C VAL A 29 2.55 -0.05 -9.96
N VAL A 30 1.91 1.05 -9.58
CA VAL A 30 2.53 2.20 -8.90
C VAL A 30 2.11 2.19 -7.44
N ASP A 31 3.09 2.05 -6.54
CA ASP A 31 2.89 2.06 -5.09
C ASP A 31 3.08 3.49 -4.58
N PHE A 32 2.05 4.05 -3.94
CA PHE A 32 2.07 5.38 -3.34
C PHE A 32 2.26 5.34 -1.82
N GLY A 33 2.55 4.16 -1.26
CA GLY A 33 2.82 3.95 0.16
C GLY A 33 1.61 3.50 0.97
N ALA A 34 1.74 3.24 2.28
CA ALA A 34 2.93 3.40 3.11
C ALA A 34 4.09 2.51 2.63
N ASN A 35 5.31 3.06 2.62
CA ASN A 35 6.51 2.34 2.18
C ASN A 35 7.11 1.49 3.31
N GLU A 36 6.68 1.71 4.54
CA GLU A 36 7.12 1.04 5.74
C GLU A 36 5.92 0.80 6.65
N LEU A 37 5.92 -0.31 7.40
CA LEU A 37 4.94 -0.56 8.44
C LEU A 37 5.33 0.22 9.69
N VAL A 38 4.68 1.34 9.93
CA VAL A 38 4.85 2.14 11.15
C VAL A 38 3.61 1.94 12.01
N GLN A 39 3.72 1.09 13.05
CA GLN A 39 2.59 0.68 13.90
C GLN A 39 1.84 1.83 14.60
N LEU A 40 2.44 3.03 14.67
CA LEU A 40 1.91 4.19 15.40
C LEU A 40 1.73 5.41 14.47
N ASP A 41 1.74 5.23 13.14
CA ASP A 41 1.60 6.32 12.17
C ASP A 41 0.13 6.61 11.84
N ASP A 42 -0.66 6.82 12.89
CA ASP A 42 -2.00 7.38 12.78
C ASP A 42 -1.89 8.90 12.56
N PHE A 43 -2.39 9.41 11.44
CA PHE A 43 -2.62 10.85 11.25
C PHE A 43 -4.12 11.15 11.08
N PRO A 44 -4.65 12.27 11.62
CA PRO A 44 -4.00 13.28 12.47
C PRO A 44 -4.42 13.23 13.95
N ASP A 45 -3.43 13.36 14.84
CA ASP A 45 -3.56 13.51 16.30
C ASP A 45 -4.24 14.82 16.76
N TYR A 46 -4.70 15.70 15.86
CA TYR A 46 -5.43 16.92 16.23
C TYR A 46 -6.55 17.26 15.22
N VAL A 47 -7.78 17.31 15.74
CA VAL A 47 -8.95 18.01 15.16
C VAL A 47 -9.20 19.26 15.99
#